data_AF-A0A5E8AUZ7-F1
#
_entry.id   AF-A0A5E8AUZ7-F1
#
_cell.length_a   1.000
_cell.length_b   1.000
_cell.length_c   1.000
_cell.angle_alpha   90.00
_cell.angle_beta   90.00
_cell.angle_gamma   90.00
#
_symmetry.space_group_name_H-M   'P 1'
#
loop_
_entity.id
_entity.type
_entity.pdbx_description
1 polymer ?
#
loop_
_entity_poly.entity_id
_entity_poly.type
_entity_poly.pdbx_seq_one_letter_code
_entity_poly.pdbx_strand_id
1 'polypeptide(L)'
;MFCVDHAREYNKGYNYFSGLSDGEIARYQKEALTGHRPTWKMGVDRSAASGPTQSTAKSGSAGAQARMRDPHGFFNQTRPNRPVRARKVKTLESKAFDTLGLTANATSSEIKTRYKELVKQHHPDANGGDRGSEDRFRAVIQAYQLLKQSGFC
;
A
#
# COMPACT_ATOMS: atom_id res chain seq x y z
N MET A 1 -64.41 35.81 2.29
CA MET A 1 -64.49 34.46 1.71
C MET A 1 -64.51 34.61 0.20
N PHE A 2 -63.61 33.99 -0.56
CA PHE A 2 -63.68 34.00 -2.03
C PHE A 2 -64.88 33.13 -2.47
N CYS A 3 -65.72 33.62 -3.37
CA CYS A 3 -66.78 32.79 -3.96
C CYS A 3 -66.18 31.80 -4.98
N VAL A 4 -66.89 30.71 -5.25
CA VAL A 4 -66.43 29.64 -6.16
C VAL A 4 -66.12 30.18 -7.55
N ASP A 5 -66.89 31.17 -8.01
CA ASP A 5 -66.70 31.76 -9.34
C ASP A 5 -65.43 32.63 -9.41
N HIS A 6 -65.12 33.39 -8.36
CA HIS A 6 -63.86 34.14 -8.30
C HIS A 6 -62.64 33.22 -8.16
N ALA A 7 -62.76 32.10 -7.45
CA ALA A 7 -61.67 31.12 -7.36
C ALA A 7 -61.38 30.46 -8.72
N ARG A 8 -62.42 30.21 -9.51
CA ARG A 8 -62.29 29.71 -10.89
C ARG A 8 -61.61 30.73 -11.80
N GLU A 9 -62.02 31.99 -11.73
CA GLU A 9 -61.41 33.06 -12.55
C GLU A 9 -59.93 33.26 -12.21
N TYR A 10 -59.58 33.21 -10.92
CA TYR A 10 -58.19 33.29 -10.47
C TYR A 10 -57.35 32.09 -10.91
N ASN A 11 -57.86 30.86 -10.78
CA ASN A 11 -57.14 29.65 -11.17
C ASN A 11 -56.87 29.57 -12.68
N LYS A 12 -57.69 30.20 -13.53
CA LYS A 12 -57.45 30.29 -14.98
C LYS A 12 -56.18 31.07 -15.32
N GLY A 13 -55.85 32.10 -14.55
CA GLY A 13 -54.66 32.93 -14.75
C GLY A 13 -53.41 32.43 -14.01
N TYR A 14 -53.54 31.36 -13.21
CA TYR A 14 -52.45 30.88 -12.37
C TYR A 14 -51.50 29.96 -13.14
N ASN A 15 -50.23 30.37 -13.25
CA ASN A 15 -49.15 29.52 -13.72
C ASN A 15 -48.09 29.40 -12.62
N TYR A 16 -47.94 28.21 -12.06
CA TYR A 16 -46.96 27.93 -11.01
C TYR A 16 -45.52 28.28 -11.40
N PHE A 17 -45.19 28.22 -12.70
CA PHE A 17 -43.84 28.48 -13.21
C PHE A 17 -43.61 29.95 -13.62
N SER A 18 -44.56 30.85 -13.38
CA SER A 18 -44.36 32.28 -13.69
C SER A 18 -43.24 32.86 -12.83
N GLY A 19 -42.10 33.20 -13.45
CA GLY A 19 -40.94 33.77 -12.77
C GLY A 19 -39.84 32.76 -12.38
N LEU A 20 -40.02 31.46 -12.66
CA LEU A 20 -38.94 30.48 -12.54
C LEU A 20 -38.05 30.50 -13.80
N SER A 21 -36.76 30.28 -13.61
CA SER A 21 -35.82 30.09 -14.71
C SER A 21 -35.98 28.70 -15.37
N ASP A 22 -35.57 28.57 -16.63
CA ASP A 22 -35.61 27.30 -17.36
C ASP A 22 -34.89 26.16 -16.63
N GLY A 23 -33.80 26.47 -15.91
CA GLY A 23 -33.07 25.49 -15.10
C GLY A 23 -33.88 24.99 -13.89
N GLU A 24 -34.67 25.86 -13.26
CA GLU A 24 -35.55 25.50 -12.16
C GLU A 24 -36.77 24.71 -12.62
N ILE A 25 -37.31 25.03 -13.80
CA ILE A 25 -38.35 24.25 -14.47
C ILE A 25 -37.85 22.83 -14.77
N ALA A 26 -36.65 22.70 -15.35
CA ALA A 26 -36.03 21.41 -15.63
C ALA A 26 -35.75 20.60 -14.36
N ARG A 27 -35.30 21.26 -13.28
CA ARG A 27 -35.11 20.63 -11.97
C ARG A 27 -36.44 20.12 -11.42
N TYR A 28 -37.49 20.95 -11.44
CA TYR A 28 -38.83 20.58 -10.96
C TYR A 28 -39.38 19.37 -11.72
N GLN A 29 -39.26 19.36 -13.06
CA GLN A 29 -39.67 18.21 -13.88
C GLN A 29 -38.91 16.93 -13.50
N LYS A 30 -37.59 17.03 -13.29
CA LYS A 30 -36.76 15.90 -12.87
C LYS A 30 -37.14 15.37 -11.49
N GLU A 31 -37.45 16.25 -10.55
CA GLU A 31 -37.87 15.90 -9.20
C GLU A 31 -39.31 15.36 -9.15
N ALA A 32 -40.20 15.85 -10.02
CA ALA A 32 -41.57 15.37 -10.14
C ALA A 32 -41.61 13.89 -10.55
N LEU A 33 -40.65 13.41 -11.36
CA LEU A 33 -40.48 11.98 -11.66
C LEU A 33 -40.30 11.12 -10.41
N THR A 34 -39.65 11.65 -9.37
CA THR A 34 -39.42 10.97 -8.09
C THR A 34 -40.37 11.45 -6.99
N GLY A 35 -41.40 12.22 -7.34
CA GLY A 35 -42.36 12.80 -6.40
C GLY A 35 -41.71 13.73 -5.37
N HIS A 36 -40.67 14.48 -5.76
CA HIS A 36 -39.87 15.36 -4.90
C HIS A 36 -39.23 14.67 -3.69
N ARG A 37 -39.09 13.34 -3.73
CA ARG A 37 -38.41 12.58 -2.68
C ARG A 37 -36.89 12.63 -2.88
N PRO A 38 -36.09 12.85 -1.82
CA PRO A 38 -34.65 12.73 -1.93
C PRO A 38 -34.30 11.29 -2.33
N THR A 39 -33.58 11.13 -3.43
CA THR A 39 -33.10 9.83 -3.89
C THR A 39 -31.62 9.69 -3.56
N TRP A 40 -31.25 8.56 -2.94
CA TRP A 40 -29.86 8.20 -2.77
C TRP A 40 -29.35 7.51 -4.03
N LYS A 41 -28.15 7.89 -4.49
CA LYS A 41 -27.49 7.18 -5.60
C LYS A 41 -27.13 5.77 -5.15
N MET A 42 -27.84 4.78 -5.66
CA MET A 42 -27.48 3.38 -5.47
C MET A 42 -26.45 2.96 -6.51
N GLY A 43 -25.19 2.85 -6.06
CA GLY A 43 -24.14 1.94 -6.55
C GLY A 43 -23.83 1.87 -8.05
N VAL A 44 -22.84 2.65 -8.50
CA VAL A 44 -21.70 2.14 -9.29
C VAL A 44 -20.49 2.96 -8.83
N ASP A 45 -19.47 2.29 -8.28
CA ASP A 45 -18.19 2.97 -7.99
C ASP A 45 -17.68 3.62 -9.28
N ARG A 46 -17.14 4.85 -9.21
CA ARG A 46 -16.55 5.52 -10.38
C ARG A 46 -15.48 4.66 -11.08
N SER A 47 -14.82 3.77 -10.34
CA SER A 47 -13.87 2.79 -10.87
C SER A 47 -14.51 1.63 -11.61
N ALA A 48 -15.75 1.25 -11.27
CA ALA A 48 -16.51 0.19 -11.95
C ALA A 48 -17.15 0.71 -13.25
N ALA A 49 -17.52 2.00 -13.30
CA ALA A 49 -18.05 2.62 -14.52
C ALA A 49 -17.04 2.65 -15.68
N SER A 50 -15.74 2.71 -15.37
CA SER A 50 -14.64 2.76 -16.35
C SER A 50 -13.84 1.45 -16.44
N GLY A 51 -14.30 0.38 -15.79
CA GLY A 51 -13.61 -0.90 -15.79
C GLY A 51 -13.85 -1.70 -17.07
N PRO A 52 -12.89 -2.51 -17.54
CA PRO A 52 -13.13 -3.42 -18.65
C PRO A 52 -14.22 -4.44 -18.30
N THR A 53 -15.18 -4.66 -19.21
CA THR A 53 -16.30 -5.60 -19.03
C THR A 53 -15.88 -7.05 -18.93
N GLN A 54 -14.70 -7.40 -19.47
CA GLN A 54 -14.15 -8.75 -19.45
C GLN A 54 -12.73 -8.77 -18.88
N SER A 55 -12.42 -9.80 -18.09
CA SER A 55 -11.09 -9.98 -17.54
C SER A 55 -10.18 -10.67 -18.56
N THR A 56 -8.99 -10.10 -18.79
CA THR A 56 -7.96 -10.69 -19.66
C THR A 56 -7.06 -11.70 -18.92
N ALA A 57 -7.35 -11.99 -17.66
CA ALA A 57 -6.53 -12.85 -16.82
C ALA A 57 -6.91 -14.32 -17.01
N LYS A 58 -5.89 -15.18 -17.16
CA LYS A 58 -6.07 -16.64 -17.19
C LYS A 58 -6.71 -17.10 -15.87
N SER A 59 -7.85 -17.80 -15.97
CA SER A 59 -8.57 -18.39 -14.85
C SER A 59 -7.66 -19.33 -14.05
N GLY A 60 -7.77 -19.31 -12.72
CA GLY A 60 -6.95 -20.13 -11.82
C GLY A 60 -5.55 -19.56 -11.48
N SER A 61 -5.16 -18.42 -12.05
CA SER A 61 -3.93 -17.73 -11.61
C SER A 61 -4.15 -17.01 -10.27
N ALA A 62 -3.09 -16.88 -9.46
CA ALA A 62 -3.14 -16.10 -8.21
C ALA A 62 -3.57 -14.63 -8.45
N GLY A 63 -3.31 -14.10 -9.64
CA GLY A 63 -3.78 -12.78 -10.07
C GLY A 63 -5.27 -12.73 -10.42
N ALA A 64 -5.89 -13.86 -10.80
CA ALA A 64 -7.34 -13.95 -11.02
C ALA A 64 -8.11 -13.96 -9.70
N GLN A 65 -7.62 -14.68 -8.68
CA GLN A 65 -8.24 -14.71 -7.35
C GLN A 65 -8.10 -13.38 -6.59
N ALA A 66 -7.02 -12.62 -6.84
CA ALA A 66 -6.80 -11.31 -6.21
C ALA A 66 -7.70 -10.18 -6.75
N ARG A 67 -8.50 -10.42 -7.80
CA ARG A 67 -9.39 -9.41 -8.40
C ARG A 67 -10.82 -9.47 -7.88
N MET A 68 -11.16 -10.43 -7.01
CA MET A 68 -12.45 -10.43 -6.34
C MET A 68 -12.42 -9.30 -5.31
N ARG A 69 -13.04 -8.16 -5.66
CA ARG A 69 -13.16 -7.03 -4.74
C ARG A 69 -14.15 -7.45 -3.66
N ASP A 70 -13.61 -7.63 -2.47
CA ASP A 70 -14.36 -8.01 -1.28
C ASP A 70 -14.26 -6.86 -0.26
N PRO A 71 -15.16 -5.85 -0.34
CA PRO A 71 -15.12 -4.68 0.52
C PRO A 71 -15.28 -4.99 2.01
N HIS A 72 -15.80 -6.18 2.32
CA HIS A 72 -16.12 -6.61 3.68
C HIS A 72 -15.21 -7.74 4.20
N GLY A 73 -14.32 -8.29 3.36
CA GLY A 73 -13.30 -9.25 3.78
C GLY A 73 -13.80 -10.66 4.10
N PHE A 74 -14.98 -11.08 3.62
CA PHE A 74 -15.55 -12.41 3.86
C PHE A 74 -14.81 -13.56 3.14
N PHE A 75 -14.25 -13.29 1.96
CA PHE A 75 -13.57 -14.26 1.10
C PHE A 75 -12.06 -14.07 1.08
N ASN A 76 -11.56 -12.93 1.57
CA ASN A 76 -10.15 -12.73 1.82
C ASN A 76 -9.77 -13.43 3.14
N GLN A 77 -9.87 -14.77 3.17
CA GLN A 77 -9.24 -15.58 4.20
C GLN A 77 -7.82 -15.06 4.34
N THR A 78 -7.53 -14.51 5.52
CA THR A 78 -6.24 -14.02 5.96
C THR A 78 -5.15 -14.82 5.28
N ARG A 79 -4.47 -14.23 4.28
CA ARG A 79 -3.23 -14.82 3.80
C ARG A 79 -2.40 -15.00 5.07
N PRO A 80 -2.08 -16.23 5.52
CA PRO A 80 -1.24 -16.39 6.69
C PRO A 80 -0.01 -15.55 6.42
N ASN A 81 0.35 -14.67 7.36
CA ASN A 81 1.48 -13.76 7.24
C ASN A 81 2.64 -14.58 6.69
N ARG A 82 2.89 -14.46 5.37
CA ARG A 82 3.78 -15.40 4.70
C ARG A 82 5.14 -15.06 5.28
N PRO A 83 5.79 -15.99 6.00
CA PRO A 83 7.03 -15.65 6.68
C PRO A 83 7.94 -15.04 5.63
N VAL A 84 8.42 -13.82 5.91
CA VAL A 84 9.36 -13.13 5.01
C VAL A 84 10.49 -14.11 4.80
N ARG A 85 10.64 -14.61 3.57
CA ARG A 85 11.65 -15.63 3.28
C ARG A 85 13.00 -15.01 3.61
N ALA A 86 13.66 -15.53 4.64
CA ALA A 86 15.02 -15.14 4.97
C ALA A 86 15.87 -15.34 3.72
N ARG A 87 16.67 -14.32 3.36
CA ARG A 87 17.57 -14.42 2.21
C ARG A 87 18.55 -15.55 2.51
N LYS A 88 18.71 -16.48 1.57
CA LYS A 88 19.75 -17.51 1.67
C LYS A 88 21.09 -16.80 1.51
N VAL A 89 21.92 -16.84 2.55
CA VAL A 89 23.29 -16.34 2.52
C VAL A 89 24.09 -17.11 1.47
N LYS A 90 24.85 -16.38 0.65
CA LYS A 90 25.82 -16.97 -0.28
C LYS A 90 27.03 -17.52 0.48
N THR A 91 27.80 -18.38 -0.15
CA THR A 91 28.99 -19.01 0.47
C THR A 91 30.02 -18.00 0.97
N LEU A 92 30.26 -16.92 0.21
CA LEU A 92 31.17 -15.84 0.61
C LEU A 92 30.63 -15.02 1.79
N GLU A 93 29.32 -14.79 1.82
CA GLU A 93 28.65 -14.07 2.91
C GLU A 93 28.72 -14.90 4.21
N SER A 94 28.51 -16.22 4.13
CA SER A 94 28.69 -17.15 5.26
C SER A 94 30.11 -17.06 5.83
N LYS A 95 31.14 -17.12 4.96
CA LYS A 95 32.54 -16.97 5.40
C LYS A 95 32.80 -15.61 6.06
N ALA A 96 32.20 -14.53 5.56
CA ALA A 96 32.32 -13.21 6.17
C ALA A 96 31.68 -13.15 7.56
N PHE A 97 30.51 -13.77 7.75
CA PHE A 97 29.92 -13.92 9.08
C PHE A 97 30.80 -14.76 10.02
N ASP A 98 31.38 -15.86 9.52
CA ASP A 98 32.30 -16.71 10.29
C ASP A 98 33.55 -15.93 10.74
N THR A 99 34.14 -15.10 9.85
CA THR A 99 35.30 -14.26 10.21
C THR A 99 35.00 -13.20 11.28
N LEU A 100 33.75 -12.73 11.36
CA LEU A 100 33.29 -11.81 12.40
C LEU A 100 32.77 -12.52 13.65
N GLY A 101 32.68 -13.85 13.63
CA GLY A 101 32.12 -14.67 14.71
C GLY A 101 30.62 -14.45 14.92
N LEU A 102 29.88 -14.19 13.85
CA LEU A 102 28.44 -13.90 13.87
C LEU A 102 27.66 -14.99 13.13
N THR A 103 26.37 -15.10 13.45
CA THR A 103 25.46 -15.98 12.69
C THR A 103 24.87 -15.24 11.49
N ALA A 104 24.39 -15.98 10.49
CA ALA A 104 23.75 -15.41 9.30
C ALA A 104 22.48 -14.58 9.57
N ASN A 105 21.93 -14.66 10.78
CA ASN A 105 20.75 -13.90 11.22
C ASN A 105 21.11 -12.64 12.04
N ALA A 106 22.40 -12.29 12.13
CA ALA A 106 22.86 -11.15 12.92
C ALA A 106 22.26 -9.83 12.42
N THR A 107 21.89 -8.96 13.36
CA THR A 107 21.36 -7.62 13.05
C THR A 107 22.46 -6.67 12.57
N SER A 108 22.09 -5.63 11.81
CA SER A 108 23.05 -4.61 11.34
C SER A 108 23.78 -3.91 12.49
N SER A 109 23.14 -3.78 13.65
CA SER A 109 23.75 -3.27 14.89
C SER A 109 24.81 -4.21 15.44
N GLU A 110 24.55 -5.52 15.49
CA GLU A 110 25.51 -6.52 15.99
C GLU A 110 26.76 -6.57 15.11
N ILE A 111 26.60 -6.52 13.78
CA ILE A 111 27.73 -6.52 12.84
C ILE A 111 28.63 -5.29 13.08
N LYS A 112 28.03 -4.11 13.27
CA LYS A 112 28.79 -2.87 13.54
C LYS A 112 29.52 -2.92 14.88
N THR A 113 28.90 -3.48 15.91
CA THR A 113 29.53 -3.62 17.23
C THR A 113 30.70 -4.59 17.18
N ARG A 114 30.52 -5.80 16.61
CA ARG A 114 31.61 -6.78 16.46
C ARG A 114 32.77 -6.28 15.61
N TYR A 115 32.48 -5.59 14.51
CA TYR A 115 33.51 -4.97 13.69
C TYR A 115 34.37 -3.99 14.51
N LYS A 116 33.74 -3.11 15.31
CA LYS A 116 34.46 -2.15 16.16
C LYS A 116 35.30 -2.84 17.23
N GLU A 117 34.82 -3.94 17.81
CA GLU A 117 35.57 -4.74 18.79
C GLU A 117 36.82 -5.36 18.16
N LEU A 118 36.66 -6.05 17.02
CA LEU A 118 37.76 -6.73 16.33
C LEU A 118 38.80 -5.74 15.78
N VAL A 119 38.36 -4.58 15.29
CA VAL A 119 39.26 -3.51 14.83
C VAL A 119 40.10 -2.99 15.99
N LYS A 120 39.52 -2.77 17.16
CA LYS A 120 40.29 -2.34 18.35
C LYS A 120 41.28 -3.40 18.81
N GLN A 121 40.88 -4.68 18.78
CA GLN A 121 41.73 -5.79 19.19
C GLN A 121 42.90 -6.03 18.23
N HIS A 122 42.69 -5.90 16.92
CA HIS A 122 43.70 -6.18 15.91
C HIS A 122 44.36 -4.93 15.33
N HIS A 123 44.16 -3.76 15.94
CA HIS A 123 44.75 -2.52 15.44
C HIS A 123 46.29 -2.58 15.51
N PRO A 124 47.02 -2.21 14.44
CA PRO A 124 48.48 -2.30 14.40
C PRO A 124 49.16 -1.42 15.46
N ASP A 125 48.55 -0.28 15.80
CA ASP A 125 49.03 0.63 16.85
C ASP A 125 48.93 0.02 18.25
N ALA A 126 47.89 -0.79 18.51
CA ALA A 126 47.67 -1.42 19.81
C ALA A 126 48.54 -2.68 20.00
N ASN A 127 48.89 -3.37 18.90
CA ASN A 127 49.63 -4.63 18.92
C ASN A 127 51.10 -4.49 18.51
N GLY A 128 51.65 -3.27 18.48
CA GLY A 128 53.08 -3.04 18.26
C GLY A 128 53.65 -3.59 16.95
N GLY A 129 52.81 -3.80 15.91
CA GLY A 129 53.25 -4.32 14.61
C GLY A 129 53.30 -5.85 14.47
N ASP A 130 52.60 -6.61 15.32
CA ASP A 130 52.49 -8.06 15.17
C ASP A 130 51.88 -8.48 13.81
N ARG A 131 52.68 -9.15 12.97
CA ARG A 131 52.29 -9.65 11.64
C ARG A 131 51.08 -10.59 11.67
N GLY A 132 50.91 -11.37 12.74
CA GLY A 132 49.79 -12.30 12.88
C GLY A 132 48.43 -11.61 13.07
N SER A 133 48.42 -10.39 13.65
CA SER A 133 47.20 -9.59 13.82
C SER A 133 46.85 -8.81 12.55
N GLU A 134 47.83 -8.49 11.72
CA GLU A 134 47.64 -7.76 10.46
C GLU A 134 46.78 -8.56 9.46
N ASP A 135 47.06 -9.85 9.30
CA ASP A 135 46.28 -10.71 8.39
C ASP A 135 44.82 -10.84 8.83
N ARG A 136 44.58 -10.97 10.14
CA ARG A 136 43.22 -10.98 10.72
C ARG A 136 42.52 -9.65 10.54
N PHE A 137 43.23 -8.54 10.74
CA PHE A 137 42.69 -7.20 10.55
C PHE A 137 42.23 -6.97 9.11
N ARG A 138 43.05 -7.37 8.13
CA ARG A 138 42.70 -7.31 6.70
C ARG A 138 41.45 -8.15 6.38
N ALA A 139 41.38 -9.37 6.93
CA ALA A 139 40.21 -10.24 6.74
C ALA A 139 38.93 -9.63 7.33
N VAL A 140 38.99 -9.01 8.52
CA VAL A 140 37.85 -8.34 9.16
C VAL A 140 37.33 -7.16 8.33
N ILE A 141 38.24 -6.35 7.76
CA ILE A 141 37.84 -5.23 6.88
C ILE A 141 37.14 -5.75 5.64
N GLN A 142 37.71 -6.76 4.98
CA GLN A 142 37.13 -7.33 3.75
C GLN A 142 35.75 -7.95 4.02
N ALA A 143 35.60 -8.68 5.13
CA ALA A 143 34.33 -9.26 5.54
C ALA A 143 33.25 -8.18 5.77
N TYR A 144 33.59 -7.11 6.49
CA TYR A 144 32.65 -6.02 6.74
C TYR A 144 32.24 -5.28 5.45
N GLN A 145 33.19 -5.04 4.53
CA GLN A 145 32.89 -4.42 3.24
C GLN A 145 31.94 -5.29 2.40
N LEU A 146 32.15 -6.60 2.38
CA LEU A 146 31.27 -7.54 1.67
C LEU A 146 29.84 -7.50 2.23
N LEU A 147 29.70 -7.59 3.55
CA LEU A 147 28.38 -7.56 4.21
C LEU A 147 27.63 -6.25 3.94
N LYS A 148 28.36 -5.12 3.92
CA LYS A 148 27.81 -3.81 3.57
C LYS A 148 27.32 -3.75 2.12
N GLN A 149 28.06 -4.32 1.17
CA GLN A 149 27.64 -4.38 -0.24
C GLN A 149 26.40 -5.26 -0.45
N SER A 150 26.27 -6.37 0.30
CA SER A 150 25.09 -7.24 0.26
C SER A 150 23.86 -6.68 1.00
N GLY A 151 24.01 -5.55 1.71
CA GLY A 151 22.92 -4.85 2.39
C GLY A 151 22.53 -5.44 3.75
N PHE A 152 23.48 -6.05 4.48
CA PHE A 152 23.27 -6.49 5.87
C PHE A 152 23.57 -5.38 6.92
N CYS A 153 24.22 -4.27 6.53
CA CYS A 153 24.72 -3.21 7.41
C CYS A 153 24.25 -1.80 7.05
#